data_AF-A0A8J6TEZ3-F1
#
_entry.id   AF-A0A8J6TEZ3-F1
#
_cell.length_a   1.000
_cell.length_b   1.000
_cell.length_c   1.000
_cell.angle_alpha   90.00
_cell.angle_beta   90.00
_cell.angle_gamma   90.00
#
_symmetry.space_group_name_H-M   'P 1'
#
loop_
_entity.id
_entity.type
_entity.pdbx_description
1 polymer ?
#
loop_
_entity_poly.entity_id
_entity_poly.type
_entity_poly.pdbx_seq_one_letter_code
_entity_poly.pdbx_strand_id
1 'polypeptide(L)'
;MKKRVVYAILFGIPGFIISLIISFIFFGFAAGVLWILIFGDKPWPASVEYILSLIFILLFLVVWIASITIGFKVGKGLEEEPGLNKQHVFISAGTTLLFALFILLQQMSVGNVGPKSDGEICIDFCVQNGYSGSSMPPLDSGDSTCSCLGDSGIEPLEISVDSITPVK
;
A
#
# COMPACT_ATOMS: atom_id res chain seq x y z
N MET A 1 10.18 -2.98 33.08
CA MET A 1 9.01 -2.21 32.58
C MET A 1 7.73 -2.74 33.22
N LYS A 2 6.73 -1.88 33.51
CA LYS A 2 5.42 -2.34 33.98
C LYS A 2 4.70 -3.11 32.87
N LYS A 3 4.04 -4.24 33.17
CA LYS A 3 3.41 -5.10 32.16
C LYS A 3 2.35 -4.38 31.35
N ARG A 4 1.62 -3.43 31.96
CA ARG A 4 0.68 -2.53 31.26
C ARG A 4 1.29 -1.77 30.09
N VAL A 5 2.56 -1.36 30.18
CA VAL A 5 3.26 -0.64 29.09
C VAL A 5 3.72 -1.61 28.02
N VAL A 6 4.20 -2.79 28.42
CA VAL A 6 4.62 -3.85 27.49
C VAL A 6 3.44 -4.27 26.61
N TYR A 7 2.29 -4.58 27.20
CA TYR A 7 1.09 -4.97 26.46
C TYR A 7 0.52 -3.83 25.61
N ALA A 8 0.60 -2.57 26.04
CA ALA A 8 0.19 -1.44 25.21
C ALA A 8 1.01 -1.35 23.91
N ILE A 9 2.32 -1.58 23.97
CA ILE A 9 3.19 -1.62 22.78
C ILE A 9 2.89 -2.88 21.94
N LEU A 10 2.76 -4.02 22.61
CA LEU A 10 2.54 -5.32 21.98
C LEU A 10 1.23 -5.39 21.19
N PHE A 11 0.20 -4.68 21.66
CA PHE A 11 -1.08 -4.52 20.94
C PHE A 11 -1.09 -3.28 20.03
N GLY A 12 -0.26 -2.28 20.31
CA GLY A 12 -0.21 -1.03 19.55
C GLY A 12 0.26 -1.19 18.11
N ILE A 13 1.28 -2.00 17.85
CA ILE A 13 1.81 -2.24 16.49
C ILE A 13 0.83 -3.06 15.63
N PRO A 14 0.39 -4.27 16.03
CA PRO A 14 -0.61 -5.00 15.26
C PRO A 14 -1.95 -4.24 15.21
N GLY A 15 -2.30 -3.53 16.29
CA GLY A 15 -3.48 -2.65 16.33
C GLY A 15 -3.41 -1.49 15.34
N PHE A 16 -2.24 -0.92 15.09
CA PHE A 16 -2.02 0.10 14.06
C PHE A 16 -2.32 -0.46 12.67
N ILE A 17 -1.83 -1.66 12.36
CA ILE A 17 -2.08 -2.30 11.06
C ILE A 17 -3.57 -2.63 10.89
N ILE A 18 -4.19 -3.23 11.91
CA ILE A 18 -5.62 -3.58 11.88
C ILE A 18 -6.49 -2.33 11.74
N SER A 19 -6.18 -1.25 12.46
CA SER A 19 -6.92 0.01 12.35
C SER A 19 -6.79 0.65 10.97
N LEU A 20 -5.62 0.59 10.33
CA LEU A 20 -5.46 1.01 8.94
C LEU A 20 -6.35 0.20 7.99
N ILE A 21 -6.31 -1.14 8.08
CA ILE A 21 -7.12 -2.02 7.22
C ILE A 21 -8.60 -1.71 7.37
N ILE A 22 -9.10 -1.62 8.61
CA ILE A 22 -10.50 -1.28 8.88
C ILE A 22 -10.84 0.08 8.27
N SER A 23 -9.96 1.07 8.43
CA SER A 23 -10.19 2.41 7.88
C SER A 23 -10.22 2.43 6.36
N PHE A 24 -9.34 1.67 5.70
CA PHE A 24 -9.34 1.51 4.24
C PHE A 24 -10.60 0.84 3.73
N ILE A 25 -11.08 -0.21 4.40
CA ILE A 25 -12.33 -0.89 4.04
C ILE A 25 -13.52 0.08 4.13
N PHE A 26 -13.63 0.81 5.23
CA PHE A 26 -14.72 1.78 5.42
C PHE A 26 -14.63 2.95 4.43
N PHE A 27 -13.43 3.46 4.18
CA PHE A 27 -13.22 4.51 3.19
C PHE A 27 -13.58 4.04 1.78
N GLY A 28 -13.09 2.86 1.37
CA GLY A 28 -13.41 2.29 0.07
C GLY A 28 -14.90 2.03 -0.10
N PHE A 29 -15.57 1.53 0.94
CA PHE A 29 -17.01 1.36 0.95
C PHE A 29 -17.75 2.70 0.83
N ALA A 30 -17.39 3.71 1.61
CA ALA A 30 -18.00 5.03 1.56
C ALA A 30 -17.79 5.71 0.20
N ALA A 31 -16.57 5.64 -0.34
CA ALA A 31 -16.23 6.15 -1.67
C ALA A 31 -17.02 5.41 -2.76
N GLY A 32 -17.14 4.09 -2.68
CA GLY A 32 -17.92 3.29 -3.62
C GLY A 32 -19.41 3.62 -3.57
N VAL A 33 -19.97 3.83 -2.38
CA VAL A 33 -21.37 4.27 -2.20
C VAL A 33 -21.58 5.66 -2.81
N LEU A 34 -20.69 6.62 -2.53
CA LEU A 34 -20.75 7.96 -3.10
C LEU A 34 -20.65 7.94 -4.62
N TRP A 35 -19.79 7.08 -5.17
CA TRP A 35 -19.64 6.88 -6.59
C TRP A 35 -20.91 6.30 -7.22
N ILE A 36 -21.39 5.14 -6.75
CA ILE A 36 -22.49 4.41 -7.38
C ILE A 36 -23.84 5.13 -7.20
N LEU A 37 -24.10 5.69 -6.02
CA LEU A 37 -25.45 6.17 -5.67
C LEU A 37 -25.62 7.70 -5.77
N ILE A 38 -24.54 8.48 -5.73
CA ILE A 38 -24.66 9.95 -5.59
C ILE A 38 -24.06 10.68 -6.80
N PHE A 39 -22.79 10.43 -7.11
CA PHE A 39 -22.05 11.25 -8.08
C PHE A 39 -21.86 10.59 -9.45
N GLY A 40 -21.79 9.26 -9.52
CA GLY A 40 -21.43 8.53 -10.74
C GLY A 40 -20.10 9.00 -11.31
N ASP A 41 -20.04 9.18 -12.62
CA ASP A 41 -18.84 9.66 -13.33
C ASP A 41 -18.63 11.18 -13.26
N LYS A 42 -19.46 11.91 -12.51
CA LYS A 42 -19.24 13.36 -12.32
C LYS A 42 -18.10 13.58 -11.33
N PRO A 43 -17.25 14.60 -11.56
CA PRO A 43 -16.20 14.96 -10.62
C PRO A 43 -16.82 15.35 -9.27
N TRP A 44 -16.22 14.85 -8.19
CA TRP A 44 -16.73 15.09 -6.84
C TRP A 44 -16.36 16.51 -6.39
N PRO A 45 -17.21 17.17 -5.60
CA PRO A 45 -16.86 18.46 -5.02
C PRO A 45 -15.74 18.27 -4.00
N ALA A 46 -14.79 19.21 -3.97
CA ALA A 46 -13.62 19.16 -3.07
C ALA A 46 -14.00 18.95 -1.59
N SER A 47 -15.17 19.43 -1.15
CA SER A 47 -15.68 19.21 0.20
C SER A 47 -15.82 17.72 0.55
N VAL A 48 -16.21 16.87 -0.41
CA VAL A 48 -16.39 15.42 -0.20
C VAL A 48 -15.03 14.74 0.02
N GLU A 49 -14.00 15.14 -0.72
CA GLU A 49 -12.64 14.63 -0.54
C GLU A 49 -12.10 14.94 0.86
N TYR A 50 -12.29 16.19 1.33
CA TYR A 50 -11.90 16.59 2.68
C TYR A 50 -12.67 15.82 3.76
N ILE A 51 -13.98 15.65 3.60
CA ILE A 51 -14.82 14.92 4.56
C ILE A 51 -14.41 13.45 4.62
N LEU A 52 -14.23 12.79 3.46
CA LEU A 52 -13.81 11.39 3.41
C LEU A 52 -12.43 11.17 4.06
N SER A 53 -11.49 12.08 3.78
CA SER A 53 -10.15 12.04 4.39
C SER A 53 -10.20 12.24 5.90
N LEU A 54 -11.03 13.18 6.38
CA LEU A 54 -11.23 13.41 7.80
C LEU A 54 -11.85 12.20 8.49
N ILE A 55 -12.88 11.59 7.89
CA ILE A 55 -13.53 10.38 8.40
C ILE A 55 -12.52 9.23 8.48
N PHE A 56 -11.69 9.04 7.46
CA PHE A 56 -10.64 8.02 7.45
C PHE A 56 -9.68 8.20 8.64
N ILE A 57 -9.15 9.42 8.82
CA ILE A 57 -8.22 9.72 9.92
C ILE A 57 -8.87 9.50 11.28
N LEU A 58 -10.10 9.99 11.47
CA LEU A 58 -10.82 9.84 12.73
C LEU A 58 -11.11 8.37 13.06
N LEU A 59 -11.58 7.60 12.08
CA LEU A 59 -11.85 6.18 12.25
C LEU A 59 -10.57 5.42 12.60
N PHE A 60 -9.48 5.69 11.88
CA PHE A 60 -8.17 5.12 12.15
C PHE A 60 -7.73 5.40 13.60
N LEU A 61 -7.77 6.67 14.03
CA LEU A 61 -7.36 7.06 15.36
C LEU A 61 -8.23 6.41 16.44
N VAL A 62 -9.56 6.39 16.26
CA VAL A 62 -10.48 5.77 17.22
C VAL A 62 -10.19 4.28 17.40
N VAL A 63 -10.05 3.54 16.29
CA VAL A 63 -9.78 2.09 16.35
C VAL A 63 -8.39 1.81 16.92
N TRP A 64 -7.39 2.61 16.57
CA TRP A 64 -6.04 2.44 17.07
C TRP A 64 -5.92 2.71 18.57
N ILE A 65 -6.49 3.84 19.04
CA ILE A 65 -6.53 4.20 20.46
C ILE A 65 -7.29 3.16 21.26
N ALA A 66 -8.41 2.63 20.72
CA ALA A 66 -9.16 1.55 21.35
C ALA A 66 -8.29 0.29 21.52
N SER A 67 -7.51 -0.08 20.50
CA SER A 67 -6.59 -1.22 20.56
C SER A 67 -5.52 -1.05 21.65
N ILE A 68 -4.86 0.12 21.71
CA ILE A 68 -3.87 0.43 22.76
C ILE A 68 -4.52 0.38 24.15
N THR A 69 -5.74 0.92 24.29
CA THR A 69 -6.48 0.95 25.56
C THR A 69 -6.82 -0.47 26.03
N ILE A 70 -7.23 -1.35 25.11
CA ILE A 70 -7.48 -2.76 25.40
C ILE A 70 -6.18 -3.44 25.85
N GLY A 71 -5.08 -3.25 25.11
CA GLY A 71 -3.77 -3.78 25.48
C GLY A 71 -3.33 -3.32 26.88
N PHE A 72 -3.51 -2.04 27.20
CA PHE A 72 -3.18 -1.49 28.50
C PHE A 72 -4.03 -2.10 29.63
N LYS A 73 -5.35 -2.25 29.42
CA LYS A 73 -6.26 -2.87 30.41
C LYS A 73 -5.91 -4.34 30.66
N VAL A 74 -5.66 -5.10 29.60
CA VAL A 74 -5.23 -6.51 29.69
C VAL A 74 -3.89 -6.60 30.43
N GLY A 75 -2.92 -5.77 30.07
CA GLY A 75 -1.61 -5.74 30.73
C GLY A 75 -1.69 -5.36 32.20
N LYS A 76 -2.62 -4.48 32.60
CA LYS A 76 -2.88 -4.12 34.00
C LYS A 76 -3.45 -5.31 34.80
N GLY A 77 -4.39 -6.07 34.21
CA GLY A 77 -4.97 -7.25 34.86
C GLY A 77 -3.97 -8.37 35.10
N LEU A 78 -2.90 -8.45 34.30
CA LEU A 78 -1.85 -9.47 34.40
C LEU A 78 -0.67 -9.05 35.29
N GLU A 79 -0.74 -7.89 35.98
CA GLU A 79 0.33 -7.42 36.88
C GLU A 79 0.46 -8.27 38.16
N GLU A 80 -0.60 -8.96 38.59
CA GLU A 80 -0.58 -9.84 39.78
C GLU A 80 0.13 -11.17 39.53
N GLU A 81 0.27 -11.59 38.27
CA GLU A 81 0.99 -12.80 37.92
C GLU A 81 2.51 -12.51 37.85
N PRO A 82 3.40 -13.44 38.24
CA PRO A 82 4.85 -13.20 38.21
C PRO A 82 5.46 -13.29 36.79
N GLY A 83 4.77 -13.90 35.83
CA GLY A 83 5.29 -14.17 34.47
C GLY A 83 4.69 -13.31 33.37
N LEU A 84 5.48 -12.97 32.34
CA LEU A 84 4.94 -12.51 31.07
C LEU A 84 4.44 -13.74 30.28
N ASN A 85 3.16 -13.77 29.90
CA ASN A 85 2.64 -14.88 29.12
C ASN A 85 3.27 -14.89 27.72
N LYS A 86 4.14 -15.87 27.47
CA LYS A 86 4.87 -16.05 26.19
C LYS A 86 3.91 -16.20 25.00
N GLN A 87 2.72 -16.75 25.22
CA GLN A 87 1.73 -16.95 24.17
C GLN A 87 1.26 -15.61 23.58
N HIS A 88 1.03 -14.59 24.40
CA HIS A 88 0.60 -13.27 23.91
C HIS A 88 1.70 -12.59 23.08
N VAL A 89 2.96 -12.75 23.50
CA VAL A 89 4.13 -12.26 22.77
C VAL A 89 4.24 -12.95 21.41
N PHE A 90 4.13 -14.28 21.38
CA PHE A 90 4.17 -15.04 20.13
C PHE A 90 3.01 -14.68 19.19
N ILE A 91 1.80 -14.49 19.72
CA ILE A 91 0.64 -14.07 18.91
C ILE A 91 0.90 -12.69 18.31
N SER A 92 1.28 -11.69 19.12
CA SER A 92 1.53 -10.34 18.58
C SER A 92 2.68 -10.31 17.57
N ALA A 93 3.80 -10.98 17.88
CA ALA A 93 4.93 -11.08 16.97
C ALA A 93 4.54 -11.80 15.67
N GLY A 94 3.80 -12.92 15.78
CA GLY A 94 3.31 -13.68 14.64
C GLY A 94 2.34 -12.87 13.78
N THR A 95 1.40 -12.16 14.39
CA THR A 95 0.46 -11.28 13.68
C THR A 95 1.20 -10.15 12.96
N THR A 96 2.16 -9.52 13.63
CA THR A 96 2.96 -8.43 13.03
C THR A 96 3.79 -8.95 11.85
N LEU A 97 4.44 -10.10 12.02
CA LEU A 97 5.25 -10.73 10.97
C LEU A 97 4.39 -11.16 9.78
N LEU A 98 3.22 -11.74 10.03
CA LEU A 98 2.26 -12.13 8.99
C LEU A 98 1.86 -10.93 8.14
N PHE A 99 1.53 -9.80 8.78
CA PHE A 99 1.19 -8.58 8.06
C PHE A 99 2.36 -7.98 7.29
N ALA A 100 3.56 -7.98 7.87
CA ALA A 100 4.76 -7.52 7.18
C ALA A 100 5.04 -8.37 5.93
N LEU A 101 4.92 -9.69 6.04
CA LEU A 101 5.06 -10.61 4.91
C LEU A 101 3.99 -10.36 3.85
N PHE A 102 2.74 -10.16 4.24
CA PHE A 102 1.66 -9.84 3.30
C PHE A 102 1.96 -8.57 2.50
N ILE A 103 2.41 -7.50 3.16
CA ILE A 103 2.78 -6.26 2.48
C ILE A 103 3.95 -6.50 1.52
N LEU A 104 4.99 -7.22 1.94
CA LEU A 104 6.14 -7.52 1.07
C LEU A 104 5.74 -8.35 -0.16
N LEU A 105 4.92 -9.38 0.02
CA LEU A 105 4.41 -10.20 -1.07
C LEU A 105 3.57 -9.35 -2.06
N GLN A 106 2.71 -8.48 -1.54
CA GLN A 106 1.93 -7.57 -2.38
C GLN A 106 2.83 -6.60 -3.16
N GLN A 107 3.84 -6.00 -2.50
CA GLN A 107 4.78 -5.09 -3.13
C GLN A 107 5.62 -5.77 -4.23
N MET A 108 5.96 -7.05 -4.05
CA MET A 108 6.58 -7.86 -5.11
C MET A 108 5.60 -8.13 -6.26
N SER A 109 4.34 -8.43 -5.96
CA SER A 109 3.31 -8.71 -6.99
C SER A 109 2.99 -7.49 -7.85
N VAL A 110 3.07 -6.27 -7.32
CA VAL A 110 2.81 -5.03 -8.06
C VAL A 110 4.05 -4.43 -8.71
N GLY A 111 5.20 -5.13 -8.67
CA GLY A 111 6.44 -4.70 -9.35
C GLY A 111 7.23 -3.61 -8.64
N ASN A 112 6.77 -3.07 -7.50
CA ASN A 112 7.51 -2.08 -6.72
C ASN A 112 8.80 -2.64 -6.10
N VAL A 113 8.88 -3.95 -5.90
CA VAL A 113 10.03 -4.63 -5.31
C VAL A 113 10.48 -5.73 -6.27
N GLY A 114 11.46 -5.41 -7.12
CA GLY A 114 11.98 -6.30 -8.16
C GLY A 114 12.86 -5.56 -9.16
N PRO A 115 13.42 -6.26 -10.18
CA PRO A 115 13.99 -5.59 -11.34
C PRO A 115 12.89 -4.74 -12.02
N LYS A 116 13.29 -3.58 -12.57
CA LYS A 116 12.36 -2.72 -13.31
C LYS A 116 11.64 -3.52 -14.38
N SER A 117 10.35 -3.27 -14.54
CA SER A 117 9.59 -3.88 -15.63
C SER A 117 10.04 -3.35 -16.98
N ASP A 118 9.83 -4.12 -18.05
CA ASP A 118 10.16 -3.71 -19.41
C ASP A 118 9.51 -2.37 -19.80
N GLY A 119 8.28 -2.14 -19.32
CA GLY A 119 7.58 -0.86 -19.48
C GLY A 119 8.27 0.31 -18.78
N GLU A 120 8.77 0.11 -17.55
CA GLU A 120 9.55 1.11 -16.82
C GLU A 120 10.90 1.39 -17.49
N ILE A 121 11.56 0.36 -18.02
CA ILE A 121 12.82 0.51 -18.76
C ILE A 121 12.57 1.32 -20.04
N CYS A 122 11.49 0.99 -20.75
CA CYS A 122 11.12 1.66 -22.00
C CYS A 122 10.80 3.14 -21.77
N ILE A 123 9.96 3.47 -20.78
CA ILE A 123 9.63 4.88 -20.48
C ILE A 123 10.84 5.67 -20.00
N ASP A 124 11.69 5.10 -19.14
CA ASP A 124 12.91 5.76 -18.69
C ASP A 124 13.86 6.03 -19.86
N PHE A 125 14.03 5.07 -20.78
CA PHE A 125 14.85 5.25 -21.96
C PHE A 125 14.30 6.34 -22.88
N CYS A 126 13.01 6.34 -23.18
CA CYS A 126 12.39 7.34 -24.06
C CYS A 126 12.47 8.75 -23.45
N VAL A 127 12.17 8.91 -22.16
CA VAL A 127 12.27 10.21 -21.48
C VAL A 127 13.72 10.70 -21.44
N GLN A 128 14.69 9.84 -21.18
CA GLN A 128 16.12 10.21 -21.22
C GLN A 128 16.58 10.67 -22.60
N ASN A 129 15.95 10.15 -23.67
CA ASN A 129 16.27 10.52 -25.05
C ASN A 129 15.39 11.68 -25.59
N GLY A 130 14.61 12.35 -24.73
CA GLY A 130 13.85 13.55 -25.09
C GLY A 130 12.48 13.30 -25.73
N TYR A 131 11.95 12.09 -25.58
CA TYR A 131 10.59 11.75 -26.02
C TYR A 131 9.57 12.02 -24.91
N SER A 132 8.33 12.32 -25.30
CA SER A 132 7.26 12.74 -24.39
C SER A 132 6.46 11.57 -23.83
N GLY A 133 6.62 10.38 -24.40
CA GLY A 133 6.04 9.14 -23.89
C GLY A 133 6.63 7.89 -24.50
N SER A 134 6.11 6.74 -24.08
CA SER A 134 6.44 5.44 -24.66
C SER A 134 5.20 4.56 -24.77
N SER A 135 5.26 3.58 -25.67
CA SER A 135 4.27 2.52 -25.78
C SER A 135 4.95 1.17 -25.96
N MET A 136 4.36 0.14 -25.37
CA MET A 136 4.74 -1.25 -25.59
C MET A 136 3.52 -2.07 -26.02
N PRO A 137 3.71 -3.13 -26.83
CA PRO A 137 2.64 -4.07 -27.14
C PRO A 137 2.13 -4.79 -25.88
N PRO A 138 0.92 -5.38 -25.92
CA PRO A 138 0.40 -6.20 -24.82
C PRO A 138 1.31 -7.38 -24.50
N LEU A 139 1.44 -7.76 -23.23
CA LEU A 139 2.33 -8.86 -22.78
C LEU A 139 2.11 -10.19 -23.52
N ASP A 140 0.89 -10.42 -24.02
CA ASP A 140 0.52 -11.67 -24.71
C ASP A 140 0.96 -11.71 -26.20
N SER A 141 1.50 -10.61 -26.75
CA SER A 141 1.94 -10.58 -28.16
C SER A 141 3.27 -11.29 -28.40
N GLY A 142 4.06 -11.53 -27.36
CA GLY A 142 5.41 -12.07 -27.47
C GLY A 142 6.45 -11.10 -28.06
N ASP A 143 6.04 -9.87 -28.40
CA ASP A 143 6.92 -8.83 -28.93
C ASP A 143 7.37 -7.88 -27.81
N SER A 144 8.68 -7.83 -27.56
CA SER A 144 9.33 -6.94 -26.58
C SER A 144 9.81 -5.64 -27.23
N THR A 145 8.94 -4.97 -28.00
CA THR A 145 9.29 -3.71 -28.68
C THR A 145 8.91 -2.50 -27.86
N CYS A 146 9.82 -1.53 -27.72
CA CYS A 146 9.62 -0.25 -27.09
C CYS A 146 9.50 0.84 -28.16
N SER A 147 8.37 1.54 -28.21
CA SER A 147 8.17 2.66 -29.14
C SER A 147 8.19 3.98 -28.37
N CYS A 148 9.14 4.86 -28.66
CA CYS A 148 9.23 6.20 -28.10
C CYS A 148 8.38 7.18 -28.91
N LEU A 149 7.48 7.87 -28.21
CA LEU A 149 6.51 8.78 -28.81
C LEU A 149 7.01 10.22 -28.65
N GLY A 150 7.33 10.84 -29.77
CA GLY A 150 7.79 12.23 -29.83
C GLY A 150 6.63 13.22 -29.94
N ASP A 151 6.88 14.46 -29.53
CA ASP A 151 6.01 15.58 -29.90
C ASP A 151 6.19 15.95 -31.38
N SER A 152 5.33 16.83 -31.89
CA SER A 152 5.31 17.26 -33.29
C SER A 152 6.72 17.64 -33.80
N GLY A 153 7.31 16.79 -34.65
CA GLY A 153 8.63 17.00 -35.25
C GLY A 153 9.73 16.05 -34.79
N ILE A 154 9.49 15.18 -33.81
CA ILE A 154 10.39 14.08 -33.44
C ILE A 154 9.85 12.78 -34.06
N GLU A 155 10.66 12.09 -34.86
CA GLU A 155 10.27 10.82 -35.47
C GLU A 155 10.14 9.73 -34.39
N PRO A 156 9.09 8.89 -34.42
CA PRO A 156 8.95 7.81 -33.47
C PRO A 156 10.10 6.81 -33.63
N LEU A 157 10.70 6.43 -32.51
CA LEU A 157 11.78 5.44 -32.46
C LEU A 157 11.23 4.12 -31.95
N GLU A 158 11.42 3.04 -32.71
CA GLU A 158 11.10 1.69 -32.28
C GLU A 158 12.39 0.90 -32.05
N ILE A 159 12.54 0.35 -30.84
CA ILE A 159 13.72 -0.40 -30.43
C ILE A 159 13.30 -1.62 -29.61
N SER A 160 14.04 -2.73 -29.71
CA SER A 160 13.80 -3.90 -28.86
C SER A 160 14.24 -3.59 -27.43
N VAL A 161 13.41 -3.93 -26.44
CA VAL A 161 13.73 -3.75 -25.02
C VAL A 161 14.99 -4.53 -24.63
N ASP A 162 15.22 -5.70 -25.23
CA ASP A 162 16.41 -6.53 -25.00
C ASP A 162 17.73 -5.84 -25.39
N SER A 163 17.66 -4.81 -26.23
CA SER A 163 18.82 -4.00 -26.62
C SER A 163 19.06 -2.79 -25.71
N ILE A 164 18.08 -2.41 -24.88
CA ILE A 164 18.17 -1.31 -23.91
C ILE A 164 18.85 -1.80 -22.62
N THR A 165 18.54 -3.03 -22.20
CA THR A 165 19.20 -3.69 -21.08
C THR A 165 20.39 -4.54 -21.55
N PRO A 166 21.60 -4.38 -21.00
CA PRO A 166 22.66 -5.36 -21.24
C PRO A 166 22.19 -6.71 -20.70
N VAL A 167 22.22 -7.74 -21.56
CA VAL A 167 21.90 -9.12 -21.21
C VAL A 167 22.69 -9.50 -19.96
N LYS A 168 21.97 -9.96 -18.92
CA LYS A 168 22.56 -10.41 -17.67
C LYS A 168 22.99 -11.87 -17.77
#